data_AF-A0A6U0H7V9-F1
#
_entry.id   AF-A0A6U0H7V9-F1
#
_cell.length_a   1.000
_cell.length_b   1.000
_cell.length_c   1.000
_cell.angle_alpha   90.00
_cell.angle_beta   90.00
_cell.angle_gamma   90.00
#
_symmetry.space_group_name_H-M   'P 1'
#
loop_
_entity.id
_entity.type
_entity.pdbx_description
1 polymer ?
#
loop_
_entity_poly.entity_id
_entity_poly.type
_entity_poly.pdbx_seq_one_letter_code
_entity_poly.pdbx_strand_id
1 'polypeptide(L)'
;KNKATDEACEKMCYERECCYLEGAGNCKVTDKDWCDGSQLCLGSNGSEKNTQSDKVTDSTDNDSIFEDVCSMDYLAQDGGSACSDLCAYRECCGEDNGANCIKAYQEFCDGYNLCKNLDNIGNEGDDGVMAACTEENVETVEGLAKCKDACAPYQCCWTMIEENDCSAERPECPFYAEPCQRIGGTLTGTGNTDEIDPPAKFVPSGYAETLEIMCSETSLQTAYGLEMCREACIPHSCCFGDEAETNCSDDPRECDTYSACVNLHDFEGTVSQVEAATSDEIQAVNMACDLANIHKYGTSQCEHKCEPRLCCFAELSPHNCYNEEKSWCDEYVACKILNTLTPNNENATPPIPINLQEELELFCNEEGLANGDCLAACEPNECCYVHGAKSCYEGNEVVCSQFQICKNLFTAIP
;
A
#
# COMPACT_ATOMS: atom_id res chain seq x y z
N LYS A 1 9.07 41.24 7.87
CA LYS A 1 8.01 41.74 6.94
C LYS A 1 8.62 41.79 5.55
N ASN A 2 8.00 41.13 4.57
CA ASN A 2 8.47 40.82 3.21
C ASN A 2 9.24 39.49 3.05
N LYS A 3 8.61 38.37 3.43
CA LYS A 3 8.94 37.00 2.96
C LYS A 3 7.75 36.36 2.22
N ALA A 4 6.74 37.16 1.88
CA ALA A 4 5.45 36.72 1.33
C ALA A 4 5.23 37.23 -0.11
N THR A 5 6.31 37.53 -0.84
CA THR A 5 6.22 38.16 -2.16
C THR A 5 6.73 37.31 -3.30
N ASP A 6 7.56 36.29 -3.06
CA ASP A 6 8.22 35.56 -4.14
C ASP A 6 7.39 34.35 -4.58
N GLU A 7 6.89 33.55 -3.63
CA GLU A 7 5.98 32.42 -3.87
C GLU A 7 4.64 32.85 -4.49
N ALA A 8 4.09 33.98 -4.02
CA ALA A 8 2.89 34.57 -4.60
C ALA A 8 3.12 35.14 -6.02
N CYS A 9 4.35 35.59 -6.33
CA CYS A 9 4.69 36.08 -7.66
C CYS A 9 4.88 34.91 -8.63
N GLU A 10 5.53 33.84 -8.17
CA GLU A 10 5.80 32.63 -8.95
C GLU A 10 4.52 31.86 -9.29
N LYS A 11 3.63 31.68 -8.29
CA LYS A 11 2.29 31.11 -8.50
C LYS A 11 1.46 31.95 -9.47
N MET A 12 1.51 33.28 -9.36
CA MET A 12 0.83 34.19 -10.28
C MET A 12 1.37 34.10 -11.72
N CYS A 13 2.68 33.88 -11.90
CA CYS A 13 3.26 33.74 -13.24
C CYS A 13 2.89 32.38 -13.88
N TYR A 14 2.83 31.30 -13.08
CA TYR A 14 2.45 29.97 -13.52
C TYR A 14 0.97 29.91 -13.94
N GLU A 15 0.07 30.45 -13.13
CA GLU A 15 -1.37 30.48 -13.44
C GLU A 15 -1.70 31.35 -14.66
N ARG A 16 -0.77 32.20 -15.11
CA ARG A 16 -0.94 33.14 -16.24
C ARG A 16 -0.12 32.79 -17.46
N GLU A 17 0.33 31.56 -17.59
CA GLU A 17 1.19 31.11 -18.70
C GLU A 17 0.59 31.42 -20.08
N CYS A 18 -0.74 31.32 -20.23
CA CYS A 18 -1.43 31.61 -21.49
C CYS A 18 -1.27 33.07 -21.96
N CYS A 19 -0.90 34.01 -21.07
CA CYS A 19 -0.69 35.42 -21.41
C CYS A 19 0.58 35.64 -22.27
N TYR A 20 1.47 34.64 -22.31
CA TYR A 20 2.78 34.70 -22.97
C TYR A 20 2.87 33.83 -24.24
N LEU A 21 1.88 32.97 -24.49
CA LEU A 21 1.84 32.14 -25.70
C LEU A 21 1.57 32.99 -26.95
N GLU A 22 2.10 32.62 -28.12
CA GLU A 22 1.72 33.26 -29.39
C GLU A 22 0.58 32.49 -30.08
N GLY A 23 -0.30 33.20 -30.80
CA GLY A 23 -1.35 32.57 -31.61
C GLY A 23 -2.60 32.13 -30.84
N ALA A 24 -3.20 31.00 -31.22
CA ALA A 24 -4.54 30.59 -30.79
C ALA A 24 -4.65 30.14 -29.31
N GLY A 25 -3.55 30.11 -28.57
CA GLY A 25 -3.52 29.90 -27.12
C GLY A 25 -3.30 31.18 -26.30
N ASN A 26 -3.18 32.33 -26.96
CA ASN A 26 -2.92 33.59 -26.28
C ASN A 26 -4.22 34.16 -25.67
N CYS A 27 -4.33 34.09 -24.35
CA CYS A 27 -5.50 34.59 -23.62
C CYS A 27 -5.51 36.12 -23.44
N LYS A 28 -4.45 36.85 -23.84
CA LYS A 28 -4.37 38.32 -23.81
C LYS A 28 -5.38 39.01 -24.72
N VAL A 29 -5.87 38.32 -25.74
CA VAL A 29 -6.92 38.83 -26.63
C VAL A 29 -8.28 38.80 -25.94
N THR A 30 -8.53 37.79 -25.11
CA THR A 30 -9.81 37.55 -24.42
C THR A 30 -9.85 38.17 -23.03
N ASP A 31 -8.71 38.25 -22.33
CA ASP A 31 -8.63 38.73 -20.95
C ASP A 31 -7.40 39.64 -20.74
N LYS A 32 -7.48 40.81 -21.38
CA LYS A 32 -6.39 41.79 -21.42
C LYS A 32 -6.02 42.33 -20.03
N ASP A 33 -7.01 42.61 -19.20
CA ASP A 33 -6.78 43.22 -17.88
C ASP A 33 -6.16 42.20 -16.91
N TRP A 34 -6.54 40.92 -17.03
CA TRP A 34 -5.90 39.83 -16.30
C TRP A 34 -4.44 39.62 -16.73
N CYS A 35 -4.14 39.69 -18.03
CA CYS A 35 -2.75 39.60 -18.51
C CYS A 35 -1.90 40.86 -18.25
N ASP A 36 -2.50 42.05 -18.15
CA ASP A 36 -1.73 43.28 -17.89
C ASP A 36 -1.21 43.31 -16.42
N GLY A 37 -1.85 42.59 -15.50
CA GLY A 37 -1.37 42.42 -14.12
C GLY A 37 -0.12 41.53 -13.98
N SER A 38 0.26 40.78 -15.03
CA SER A 38 1.39 39.86 -15.01
C SER A 38 2.67 40.45 -15.63
N GLN A 39 2.68 41.76 -15.97
CA GLN A 39 3.88 42.43 -16.49
C GLN A 39 5.08 42.39 -15.52
N LEU A 40 4.85 42.13 -14.23
CA LEU A 40 5.90 41.90 -13.23
C LEU A 40 6.75 40.65 -13.53
N CYS A 41 6.19 39.66 -14.24
CA CYS A 41 6.88 38.43 -14.62
C CYS A 41 7.89 38.61 -15.78
N LEU A 42 7.84 39.73 -16.50
CA LEU A 42 8.70 39.99 -17.67
C LEU A 42 10.08 40.62 -17.31
N GLY A 43 10.37 40.78 -16.02
CA GLY A 43 11.51 41.58 -15.52
C GLY A 43 12.90 40.92 -15.52
N SER A 44 13.05 39.63 -15.82
CA SER A 44 14.32 38.92 -15.57
C SER A 44 15.24 38.73 -16.79
N ASN A 45 15.07 39.48 -17.89
CA ASN A 45 16.04 39.51 -18.99
C ASN A 45 16.22 40.90 -19.63
N GLY A 46 17.21 41.67 -19.13
CA GLY A 46 18.05 42.58 -19.93
C GLY A 46 17.72 44.09 -20.04
N SER A 47 18.49 44.91 -19.30
CA SER A 47 18.90 46.35 -19.53
C SER A 47 17.82 47.45 -19.50
N GLU A 48 17.90 48.61 -18.82
CA GLU A 48 18.98 49.43 -18.24
C GLU A 48 18.55 50.14 -16.92
N LYS A 49 19.51 50.27 -16.00
CA LYS A 49 19.67 51.22 -14.87
C LYS A 49 18.45 52.00 -14.33
N ASN A 50 18.10 51.77 -13.05
CA ASN A 50 18.28 52.80 -12.01
C ASN A 50 18.28 52.22 -10.58
N THR A 51 18.97 52.92 -9.68
CA THR A 51 19.53 52.49 -8.39
C THR A 51 18.55 52.27 -7.23
N GLN A 52 18.95 51.32 -6.34
CA GLN A 52 18.89 51.38 -4.86
C GLN A 52 17.76 50.59 -4.15
N SER A 53 18.06 49.38 -3.62
CA SER A 53 18.15 49.09 -2.17
C SER A 53 18.35 47.58 -1.89
N ASP A 54 19.42 47.31 -1.12
CA ASP A 54 19.63 46.29 -0.08
C ASP A 54 19.27 44.79 -0.25
N LYS A 55 20.36 44.00 -0.12
CA LYS A 55 20.50 42.57 0.20
C LYS A 55 19.33 41.90 0.94
N VAL A 56 18.85 40.79 0.38
CA VAL A 56 18.09 39.72 1.07
C VAL A 56 18.69 38.36 0.68
N THR A 57 18.86 37.49 1.68
CA THR A 57 19.49 36.15 1.73
C THR A 57 18.62 35.07 1.06
N ASP A 58 19.13 34.34 0.06
CA ASP A 58 19.78 33.01 0.08
C ASP A 58 18.79 31.81 0.13
N SER A 59 18.80 30.99 -0.94
CA SER A 59 17.79 29.98 -1.32
C SER A 59 18.22 28.54 -1.03
N THR A 60 19.07 28.33 -0.01
CA THR A 60 19.80 27.07 0.22
C THR A 60 19.05 25.98 0.99
N ASP A 61 17.85 26.25 1.51
CA ASP A 61 17.22 25.35 2.50
C ASP A 61 16.49 24.14 1.88
N ASN A 62 15.98 24.24 0.64
CA ASN A 62 15.27 23.14 -0.02
C ASN A 62 16.23 22.07 -0.60
N ASP A 63 17.44 22.47 -0.98
CA ASP A 63 18.44 21.53 -1.49
C ASP A 63 18.95 20.59 -0.39
N SER A 64 19.03 21.09 0.86
CA SER A 64 19.45 20.28 2.01
C SER A 64 18.45 19.17 2.35
N ILE A 65 17.14 19.42 2.26
CA ILE A 65 16.13 18.39 2.55
C ILE A 65 16.16 17.31 1.49
N PHE A 66 16.35 17.70 0.23
CA PHE A 66 16.43 16.75 -0.89
C PHE A 66 17.69 15.88 -0.80
N GLU A 67 18.82 16.46 -0.43
CA GLU A 67 20.07 15.74 -0.15
C GLU A 67 19.90 14.71 0.96
N ASP A 68 19.21 15.07 2.05
CA ASP A 68 19.01 14.17 3.19
C ASP A 68 18.03 13.03 2.87
N VAL A 69 16.87 13.34 2.28
CA VAL A 69 15.79 12.37 2.00
C VAL A 69 16.15 11.41 0.86
N CYS A 70 16.89 11.87 -0.14
CA CYS A 70 17.36 11.01 -1.24
C CYS A 70 18.81 10.55 -1.07
N SER A 71 19.37 10.66 0.13
CA SER A 71 20.67 10.06 0.47
C SER A 71 20.56 8.53 0.53
N MET A 72 21.63 7.83 0.15
CA MET A 72 21.70 6.36 0.24
C MET A 72 21.46 5.86 1.68
N ASP A 73 21.90 6.61 2.70
CA ASP A 73 21.76 6.21 4.11
C ASP A 73 20.31 6.26 4.60
N TYR A 74 19.51 7.21 4.11
CA TYR A 74 18.08 7.33 4.44
C TYR A 74 17.24 6.33 3.63
N LEU A 75 17.60 6.17 2.37
CA LEU A 75 17.01 5.24 1.43
C LEU A 75 17.15 3.76 1.89
N ALA A 76 18.26 3.38 2.51
CA ALA A 76 18.50 2.02 3.03
C ALA A 76 17.67 1.66 4.29
N GLN A 77 16.99 2.61 4.92
CA GLN A 77 16.21 2.37 6.14
C GLN A 77 14.72 2.24 5.84
N ASP A 78 14.12 3.28 5.23
CA ASP A 78 12.72 3.29 4.80
C ASP A 78 12.39 4.50 3.89
N GLY A 79 13.42 5.22 3.43
CA GLY A 79 13.27 6.51 2.75
C GLY A 79 12.76 6.45 1.31
N GLY A 80 12.57 5.24 0.77
CA GLY A 80 12.24 5.02 -0.65
C GLY A 80 10.97 5.74 -1.08
N SER A 81 9.90 5.66 -0.29
CA SER A 81 8.63 6.33 -0.58
C SER A 81 8.76 7.85 -0.58
N ALA A 82 9.37 8.42 0.47
CA ALA A 82 9.55 9.88 0.59
C ALA A 82 10.45 10.45 -0.52
N CYS A 83 11.52 9.75 -0.89
CA CYS A 83 12.35 10.17 -2.02
C CYS A 83 11.61 10.00 -3.36
N SER A 84 10.82 8.94 -3.54
CA SER A 84 10.00 8.72 -4.73
C SER A 84 9.02 9.87 -4.97
N ASP A 85 8.32 10.32 -3.93
CA ASP A 85 7.38 11.45 -4.01
C ASP A 85 8.08 12.76 -4.42
N LEU A 86 9.27 13.00 -3.87
CA LEU A 86 10.09 14.16 -4.24
C LEU A 86 10.61 14.08 -5.69
N CYS A 87 10.92 12.87 -6.16
CA CYS A 87 11.43 12.63 -7.51
C CYS A 87 10.32 12.68 -8.58
N ALA A 88 9.08 12.32 -8.24
CA ALA A 88 7.93 12.46 -9.12
C ALA A 88 7.69 13.92 -9.53
N TYR A 89 8.01 14.90 -8.67
CA TYR A 89 7.93 16.32 -9.01
C TYR A 89 8.93 16.77 -10.08
N ARG A 90 9.97 15.97 -10.35
CA ARG A 90 11.06 16.28 -11.28
C ARG A 90 11.15 15.31 -12.45
N GLU A 91 10.07 14.58 -12.76
CA GLU A 91 10.00 13.57 -13.83
C GLU A 91 10.50 14.10 -15.20
N CYS A 92 10.27 15.37 -15.51
CA CYS A 92 10.75 16.00 -16.75
C CYS A 92 12.28 16.05 -16.90
N CYS A 93 13.05 15.81 -15.84
CA CYS A 93 14.51 15.76 -15.84
C CYS A 93 15.07 14.38 -16.25
N GLY A 94 14.24 13.33 -16.30
CA GLY A 94 14.69 11.94 -16.56
C GLY A 94 14.56 11.46 -18.01
N GLU A 95 13.78 12.15 -18.86
CA GLU A 95 13.45 11.61 -20.19
C GLU A 95 14.49 11.98 -21.28
N ASP A 96 15.03 10.96 -21.97
CA ASP A 96 15.94 11.16 -23.12
C ASP A 96 15.21 11.45 -24.45
N ASN A 97 13.88 11.57 -24.43
CA ASN A 97 13.03 11.66 -25.62
C ASN A 97 12.96 13.06 -26.27
N GLY A 98 13.82 14.00 -25.85
CA GLY A 98 13.89 15.35 -26.43
C GLY A 98 12.82 16.33 -25.93
N ALA A 99 11.93 15.89 -25.03
CA ALA A 99 10.94 16.72 -24.32
C ALA A 99 11.36 17.05 -22.87
N ASN A 100 12.62 16.82 -22.50
CA ASN A 100 13.09 17.12 -21.15
C ASN A 100 13.26 18.61 -20.87
N CYS A 101 13.11 18.93 -19.59
CA CYS A 101 13.22 20.29 -19.08
C CYS A 101 14.69 20.69 -18.77
N ILE A 102 15.66 19.78 -18.94
CA ILE A 102 17.09 19.97 -18.59
C ILE A 102 17.70 21.21 -19.25
N LYS A 103 17.39 21.47 -20.52
CA LYS A 103 17.94 22.63 -21.24
C LYS A 103 17.37 23.96 -20.77
N ALA A 104 16.14 23.96 -20.27
CA ALA A 104 15.44 25.15 -19.81
C ALA A 104 15.68 25.41 -18.31
N TYR A 105 15.93 24.36 -17.53
CA TYR A 105 16.00 24.39 -16.07
C TYR A 105 17.16 23.53 -15.54
N GLN A 106 18.39 23.86 -15.94
CA GLN A 106 19.57 23.08 -15.59
C GLN A 106 19.78 22.99 -14.06
N GLU A 107 19.72 24.11 -13.33
CA GLU A 107 19.90 24.12 -11.86
C GLU A 107 18.81 23.31 -11.14
N PHE A 108 17.57 23.32 -11.65
CA PHE A 108 16.48 22.49 -11.14
C PHE A 108 16.70 21.00 -11.41
N CYS A 109 17.29 20.63 -12.54
CA CYS A 109 17.60 19.23 -12.84
C CYS A 109 18.92 18.74 -12.21
N ASP A 110 19.80 19.63 -11.76
CA ASP A 110 21.08 19.22 -11.15
C ASP A 110 20.87 18.47 -9.81
N GLY A 111 19.85 18.87 -9.03
CA GLY A 111 19.44 18.15 -7.81
C GLY A 111 18.80 16.78 -8.07
N TYR A 112 18.27 16.55 -9.28
CA TYR A 112 17.64 15.28 -9.67
C TYR A 112 18.64 14.11 -9.74
N ASN A 113 19.94 14.37 -9.74
CA ASN A 113 20.94 13.30 -9.75
C ASN A 113 20.85 12.38 -8.52
N LEU A 114 20.26 12.83 -7.42
CA LEU A 114 20.01 11.99 -6.24
C LEU A 114 18.81 11.05 -6.43
N CYS A 115 17.86 11.36 -7.32
CA CYS A 115 16.76 10.45 -7.67
C CYS A 115 17.26 9.18 -8.36
N LYS A 116 18.44 9.21 -8.97
CA LYS A 116 19.09 8.00 -9.49
C LYS A 116 19.46 7.01 -8.38
N ASN A 117 19.47 7.45 -7.12
CA ASN A 117 19.60 6.53 -5.99
C ASN A 117 18.35 5.65 -5.83
N LEU A 118 17.15 6.12 -6.21
CA LEU A 118 15.95 5.27 -6.26
C LEU A 118 16.09 4.17 -7.31
N ASP A 119 16.72 4.45 -8.45
CA ASP A 119 17.05 3.39 -9.42
C ASP A 119 18.03 2.38 -8.83
N ASN A 120 18.87 2.77 -7.86
CA ASN A 120 19.76 1.83 -7.17
C ASN A 120 19.03 0.96 -6.13
N ILE A 121 17.89 1.40 -5.59
CA ILE A 121 17.02 0.58 -4.71
C ILE A 121 16.01 -0.23 -5.53
N GLY A 122 15.44 0.37 -6.57
CA GLY A 122 14.48 -0.25 -7.48
C GLY A 122 15.12 -1.25 -8.45
N ASN A 123 16.43 -1.15 -8.68
CA ASN A 123 17.21 -2.21 -9.32
C ASN A 123 17.77 -3.24 -8.31
N GLU A 124 17.35 -3.23 -7.04
CA GLU A 124 17.44 -4.43 -6.17
C GLU A 124 16.34 -5.46 -6.50
N GLY A 125 15.80 -5.45 -7.73
CA GLY A 125 14.97 -6.51 -8.27
C GLY A 125 15.66 -7.89 -8.30
N ASP A 126 16.98 -7.95 -8.14
CA ASP A 126 17.75 -9.21 -8.00
C ASP A 126 18.14 -9.53 -6.53
N ASP A 127 18.37 -8.51 -5.70
CA ASP A 127 18.88 -8.71 -4.33
C ASP A 127 17.75 -8.86 -3.28
N GLY A 128 16.56 -8.32 -3.51
CA GLY A 128 15.45 -8.39 -2.55
C GLY A 128 14.96 -9.81 -2.29
N VAL A 129 14.86 -10.65 -3.33
CA VAL A 129 14.50 -12.06 -3.19
C VAL A 129 15.62 -12.82 -2.48
N MET A 130 16.88 -12.57 -2.85
CA MET A 130 18.04 -13.24 -2.24
C MET A 130 18.22 -12.87 -0.76
N ALA A 131 17.93 -11.62 -0.40
CA ALA A 131 17.96 -11.15 0.98
C ALA A 131 16.75 -11.64 1.78
N ALA A 132 15.54 -11.62 1.21
CA ALA A 132 14.33 -12.09 1.90
C ALA A 132 14.33 -13.61 2.11
N CYS A 133 14.88 -14.37 1.15
CA CYS A 133 14.83 -15.83 1.13
C CYS A 133 16.14 -16.53 1.56
N THR A 134 16.90 -15.91 2.46
CA THR A 134 18.03 -16.59 3.11
C THR A 134 17.53 -17.74 3.99
N GLU A 135 18.41 -18.71 4.27
CA GLU A 135 18.10 -19.84 5.16
C GLU A 135 17.64 -19.37 6.55
N GLU A 136 18.31 -18.36 7.11
CA GLU A 136 17.96 -17.76 8.40
C GLU A 136 16.58 -17.08 8.38
N ASN A 137 16.23 -16.39 7.29
CA ASN A 137 14.97 -15.66 7.20
C ASN A 137 13.77 -16.60 7.06
N VAL A 138 13.88 -17.66 6.24
CA VAL A 138 12.78 -18.61 6.02
C VAL A 138 12.51 -19.52 7.24
N GLU A 139 13.43 -19.61 8.20
CA GLU A 139 13.21 -20.30 9.48
C GLU A 139 12.25 -19.54 10.43
N THR A 140 11.97 -18.26 10.16
CA THR A 140 11.05 -17.45 10.97
C THR A 140 9.73 -17.20 10.25
N VAL A 141 8.62 -17.07 10.99
CA VAL A 141 7.29 -16.76 10.41
C VAL A 141 7.33 -15.45 9.61
N GLU A 142 7.97 -14.41 10.16
CA GLU A 142 8.07 -13.10 9.51
C GLU A 142 8.96 -13.15 8.26
N GLY A 143 10.13 -13.79 8.32
CA GLY A 143 11.02 -13.89 7.16
C GLY A 143 10.46 -14.81 6.06
N LEU A 144 9.73 -15.87 6.41
CA LEU A 144 9.00 -16.69 5.44
C LEU A 144 7.91 -15.88 4.73
N ALA A 145 7.16 -15.03 5.44
CA ALA A 145 6.16 -14.15 4.84
C ALA A 145 6.81 -13.14 3.87
N LYS A 146 7.91 -12.48 4.29
CA LYS A 146 8.67 -11.57 3.42
C LYS A 146 9.21 -12.26 2.18
N CYS A 147 9.71 -13.50 2.32
CA CYS A 147 10.18 -14.30 1.21
C CYS A 147 9.02 -14.66 0.26
N LYS A 148 7.83 -15.03 0.78
CA LYS A 148 6.63 -15.26 -0.04
C LYS A 148 6.23 -14.03 -0.84
N ASP A 149 6.20 -12.86 -0.23
CA ASP A 149 5.85 -11.60 -0.90
C ASP A 149 6.88 -11.25 -1.98
N ALA A 150 8.17 -11.38 -1.68
CA ALA A 150 9.25 -11.15 -2.64
C ALA A 150 9.19 -12.11 -3.83
N CYS A 151 8.76 -13.36 -3.59
CA CYS A 151 8.65 -14.40 -4.60
C CYS A 151 7.33 -14.37 -5.39
N ALA A 152 6.27 -13.70 -4.92
CA ALA A 152 4.97 -13.68 -5.58
C ALA A 152 5.02 -13.29 -7.09
N PRO A 153 5.82 -12.29 -7.53
CA PRO A 153 5.92 -11.93 -8.95
C PRO A 153 6.59 -12.98 -9.83
N TYR A 154 7.32 -13.92 -9.21
CA TYR A 154 8.13 -14.93 -9.88
C TYR A 154 7.55 -16.34 -9.72
N GLN A 155 6.37 -16.49 -9.10
CA GLN A 155 5.79 -17.79 -8.77
C GLN A 155 5.77 -18.78 -9.95
N CYS A 156 5.47 -18.27 -11.16
CA CYS A 156 5.47 -19.02 -12.40
C CYS A 156 6.83 -19.67 -12.79
N CYS A 157 7.94 -19.22 -12.20
CA CYS A 157 9.29 -19.73 -12.47
C CYS A 157 9.57 -21.09 -11.82
N TRP A 158 8.76 -21.52 -10.84
CA TRP A 158 8.94 -22.82 -10.16
C TRP A 158 7.63 -23.61 -9.98
N THR A 159 6.49 -23.11 -10.44
CA THR A 159 5.26 -23.93 -10.44
C THR A 159 5.37 -25.02 -11.49
N MET A 160 5.19 -26.29 -11.10
CA MET A 160 5.15 -27.42 -12.05
C MET A 160 3.80 -27.58 -12.76
N ILE A 161 2.89 -26.61 -12.65
CA ILE A 161 1.61 -26.65 -13.34
C ILE A 161 1.89 -26.18 -14.78
N GLU A 162 1.81 -27.08 -15.76
CA GLU A 162 2.12 -26.81 -17.17
C GLU A 162 1.42 -25.56 -17.74
N GLU A 163 0.26 -25.18 -17.19
CA GLU A 163 -0.51 -24.00 -17.61
C GLU A 163 0.04 -22.66 -17.08
N ASN A 164 0.92 -22.67 -16.07
CA ASN A 164 1.47 -21.48 -15.41
C ASN A 164 3.02 -21.44 -15.39
N ASP A 165 3.69 -22.33 -16.13
CA ASP A 165 5.15 -22.31 -16.25
C ASP A 165 5.60 -21.17 -17.18
N CYS A 166 6.27 -20.16 -16.62
CA CYS A 166 6.84 -19.04 -17.37
C CYS A 166 8.35 -19.18 -17.60
N SER A 167 8.97 -20.30 -17.21
CA SER A 167 10.43 -20.49 -17.24
C SER A 167 11.03 -20.38 -18.65
N ALA A 168 10.24 -20.69 -19.68
CA ALA A 168 10.65 -20.55 -21.07
C ALA A 168 10.56 -19.10 -21.61
N GLU A 169 9.71 -18.27 -21.01
CA GLU A 169 9.42 -16.91 -21.48
C GLU A 169 10.20 -15.84 -20.70
N ARG A 170 10.61 -16.15 -19.46
CA ARG A 170 11.32 -15.24 -18.55
C ARG A 170 12.76 -15.69 -18.31
N PRO A 171 13.77 -15.10 -18.99
CA PRO A 171 15.18 -15.49 -18.83
C PRO A 171 15.73 -15.28 -17.41
N GLU A 172 15.06 -14.49 -16.58
CA GLU A 172 15.38 -14.23 -15.18
C GLU A 172 14.95 -15.36 -14.22
N CYS A 173 14.10 -16.30 -14.64
CA CYS A 173 13.62 -17.39 -13.78
C CYS A 173 14.70 -18.22 -13.09
N PRO A 174 15.86 -18.54 -13.70
CA PRO A 174 16.93 -19.27 -13.02
C PRO A 174 17.48 -18.56 -11.77
N PHE A 175 17.40 -17.23 -11.69
CA PHE A 175 17.91 -16.46 -10.54
C PHE A 175 16.98 -16.55 -9.33
N TYR A 176 15.66 -16.58 -9.58
CA TYR A 176 14.65 -16.64 -8.51
C TYR A 176 14.20 -18.06 -8.18
N ALA A 177 14.43 -19.01 -9.08
CA ALA A 177 14.05 -20.41 -8.85
C ALA A 177 14.72 -20.98 -7.59
N GLU A 178 16.02 -20.81 -7.41
CA GLU A 178 16.72 -21.35 -6.24
C GLU A 178 16.27 -20.74 -4.89
N PRO A 179 16.24 -19.40 -4.72
CA PRO A 179 15.81 -18.80 -3.46
C PRO A 179 14.33 -19.03 -3.17
N CYS A 180 13.45 -18.95 -4.17
CA CYS A 180 12.02 -19.11 -3.97
C CYS A 180 11.56 -20.58 -3.85
N GLN A 181 12.32 -21.54 -4.39
CA GLN A 181 12.06 -22.98 -4.17
C GLN A 181 12.15 -23.36 -2.69
N ARG A 182 12.85 -22.58 -1.86
CA ARG A 182 12.94 -22.80 -0.41
C ARG A 182 11.57 -22.67 0.26
N ILE A 183 10.68 -21.84 -0.29
CA ILE A 183 9.29 -21.70 0.16
C ILE A 183 8.47 -22.94 -0.20
N GLY A 184 8.77 -23.54 -1.36
CA GLY A 184 7.99 -24.64 -1.94
C GLY A 184 8.37 -26.03 -1.43
N GLY A 185 9.44 -26.15 -0.64
CA GLY A 185 9.98 -27.44 -0.25
C GLY A 185 10.47 -28.25 -1.47
N THR A 186 11.77 -28.17 -1.69
CA THR A 186 12.70 -28.96 -2.51
C THR A 186 12.19 -30.15 -3.38
N LEU A 187 11.50 -29.92 -4.50
CA LEU A 187 11.34 -30.91 -5.58
C LEU A 187 12.59 -31.00 -6.47
N THR A 188 13.65 -31.73 -6.08
CA THR A 188 14.67 -32.22 -7.06
C THR A 188 15.29 -33.56 -6.66
N GLY A 189 14.65 -34.65 -7.09
CA GLY A 189 15.28 -35.97 -7.19
C GLY A 189 15.63 -36.29 -8.64
N THR A 190 16.87 -36.04 -9.07
CA THR A 190 17.37 -36.54 -10.36
C THR A 190 17.73 -38.02 -10.22
N GLY A 191 16.81 -38.91 -10.60
CA GLY A 191 17.02 -40.36 -10.65
C GLY A 191 16.27 -40.99 -11.81
N ASN A 192 17.01 -41.67 -12.69
CA ASN A 192 16.60 -42.23 -13.98
C ASN A 192 15.23 -42.93 -14.02
N THR A 193 14.50 -42.65 -15.10
CA THR A 193 13.29 -43.34 -15.55
C THR A 193 13.58 -44.79 -15.93
N ASP A 194 12.93 -45.75 -15.27
CA ASP A 194 12.44 -47.03 -15.84
C ASP A 194 11.74 -47.88 -14.76
N GLU A 195 10.53 -47.50 -14.34
CA GLU A 195 9.39 -48.36 -13.95
C GLU A 195 8.29 -47.46 -13.36
N ILE A 196 7.12 -47.43 -14.01
CA ILE A 196 6.00 -46.56 -13.61
C ILE A 196 5.15 -47.30 -12.57
N ASP A 197 5.53 -47.12 -11.31
CA ASP A 197 4.55 -46.97 -10.22
C ASP A 197 4.04 -45.51 -10.24
N PRO A 198 2.78 -45.23 -9.86
CA PRO A 198 2.32 -43.85 -9.69
C PRO A 198 3.27 -43.13 -8.72
N PRO A 199 3.80 -41.94 -9.08
CA PRO A 199 4.85 -41.30 -8.31
C PRO A 199 4.35 -41.05 -6.89
N ALA A 200 5.05 -41.63 -5.91
CA ALA A 200 4.89 -41.27 -4.51
C ALA A 200 4.98 -39.74 -4.41
N LYS A 201 3.97 -39.10 -3.80
CA LYS A 201 3.96 -37.65 -3.61
C LYS A 201 5.19 -37.30 -2.78
N PHE A 202 6.09 -36.52 -3.37
CA PHE A 202 7.33 -36.13 -2.72
C PHE A 202 7.01 -35.10 -1.62
N VAL A 203 7.28 -35.46 -0.36
CA VAL A 203 7.21 -34.52 0.75
C VAL A 203 8.62 -33.94 0.99
N PRO A 204 8.79 -32.62 0.96
CA PRO A 204 10.11 -32.01 1.09
C PRO A 204 10.75 -32.23 2.46
N SER A 205 12.06 -32.48 2.48
CA SER A 205 12.84 -32.46 3.73
C SER A 205 12.76 -31.07 4.36
N GLY A 206 12.35 -30.94 5.62
CA GLY A 206 12.09 -29.66 6.29
C GLY A 206 10.60 -29.30 6.45
N TYR A 207 9.71 -30.03 5.77
CA TYR A 207 8.28 -29.72 5.78
C TYR A 207 7.63 -30.03 7.14
N ALA A 208 8.10 -31.06 7.84
CA ALA A 208 7.64 -31.41 9.18
C ALA A 208 7.92 -30.28 10.19
N GLU A 209 9.14 -29.72 10.15
CA GLU A 209 9.56 -28.62 11.02
C GLU A 209 8.77 -27.34 10.71
N THR A 210 8.49 -27.07 9.44
CA THR A 210 7.66 -25.94 9.02
C THR A 210 6.22 -26.08 9.54
N LEU A 211 5.64 -27.28 9.42
CA LEU A 211 4.32 -27.59 9.98
C LEU A 211 4.31 -27.48 11.50
N GLU A 212 5.38 -27.88 12.19
CA GLU A 212 5.51 -27.75 13.64
C GLU A 212 5.44 -26.28 14.07
N ILE A 213 6.06 -25.37 13.32
CA ILE A 213 5.98 -23.92 13.57
C ILE A 213 4.58 -23.38 13.27
N MET A 214 4.03 -23.68 12.09
CA MET A 214 2.71 -23.18 11.65
C MET A 214 1.58 -23.69 12.55
N CYS A 215 1.64 -24.95 12.96
CA CYS A 215 0.64 -25.62 13.79
C CYS A 215 1.05 -25.67 15.27
N SER A 216 2.02 -24.85 15.70
CA SER A 216 2.34 -24.73 17.12
C SER A 216 1.17 -24.12 17.89
N GLU A 217 1.05 -24.43 19.18
CA GLU A 217 0.01 -23.88 20.05
C GLU A 217 0.00 -22.34 20.04
N THR A 218 1.17 -21.70 19.92
CA THR A 218 1.29 -20.23 19.85
C THR A 218 0.76 -19.70 18.51
N SER A 219 1.08 -20.35 17.40
CA SER A 219 0.59 -19.95 16.07
C SER A 219 -0.93 -20.13 15.98
N LEU A 220 -1.48 -21.23 16.50
CA LEU A 220 -2.92 -21.50 16.49
C LEU A 220 -3.75 -20.51 17.32
N GLN A 221 -3.14 -19.81 18.29
CA GLN A 221 -3.80 -18.73 19.04
C GLN A 221 -4.05 -17.47 18.20
N THR A 222 -3.41 -17.35 17.03
CA THR A 222 -3.61 -16.24 16.08
C THR A 222 -4.51 -16.69 14.94
N ALA A 223 -5.34 -15.79 14.41
CA ALA A 223 -6.20 -16.12 13.28
C ALA A 223 -5.38 -16.49 12.04
N TYR A 224 -4.27 -15.78 11.81
CA TYR A 224 -3.35 -16.05 10.71
C TYR A 224 -2.65 -17.42 10.85
N GLY A 225 -2.07 -17.73 12.01
CA GLY A 225 -1.40 -19.02 12.23
C GLY A 225 -2.36 -20.20 12.18
N LEU A 226 -3.60 -20.03 12.67
CA LEU A 226 -4.67 -21.02 12.53
C LEU A 226 -4.97 -21.32 11.06
N GLU A 227 -5.15 -20.27 10.25
CA GLU A 227 -5.46 -20.43 8.83
C GLU A 227 -4.30 -21.06 8.05
N MET A 228 -3.08 -20.58 8.29
CA MET A 228 -1.87 -21.15 7.72
C MET A 228 -1.70 -22.64 8.04
N CYS A 229 -1.97 -23.03 9.29
CA CYS A 229 -1.96 -24.43 9.68
C CYS A 229 -3.07 -25.22 8.97
N ARG A 230 -4.31 -24.70 8.92
CA ARG A 230 -5.42 -25.35 8.20
C ARG A 230 -5.05 -25.63 6.75
N GLU A 231 -4.63 -24.61 6.02
CA GLU A 231 -4.26 -24.74 4.61
C GLU A 231 -3.16 -25.79 4.40
N ALA A 232 -2.12 -25.76 5.24
CA ALA A 232 -1.01 -26.70 5.16
C ALA A 232 -1.45 -28.15 5.49
N CYS A 233 -2.46 -28.32 6.35
CA CYS A 233 -2.95 -29.62 6.78
C CYS A 233 -4.05 -30.23 5.87
N ILE A 234 -4.71 -29.43 5.01
CA ILE A 234 -5.77 -29.90 4.09
C ILE A 234 -5.38 -31.19 3.33
N PRO A 235 -4.19 -31.29 2.70
CA PRO A 235 -3.84 -32.45 1.87
C PRO A 235 -3.82 -33.78 2.63
N HIS A 236 -3.65 -33.75 3.96
CA HIS A 236 -3.58 -34.93 4.83
C HIS A 236 -4.57 -34.86 5.99
N SER A 237 -5.69 -34.15 5.82
CA SER A 237 -6.79 -34.10 6.79
C SER A 237 -7.33 -35.51 7.15
N CYS A 238 -7.21 -36.47 6.24
CA CYS A 238 -7.53 -37.88 6.46
C CYS A 238 -6.70 -38.55 7.57
N CYS A 239 -5.55 -38.01 7.97
CA CYS A 239 -4.73 -38.56 9.05
C CYS A 239 -5.35 -38.32 10.44
N PHE A 240 -6.26 -37.35 10.55
CA PHE A 240 -6.77 -36.83 11.83
C PHE A 240 -8.30 -36.95 11.96
N GLY A 241 -8.99 -37.51 10.96
CA GLY A 241 -10.43 -37.72 11.02
C GLY A 241 -10.80 -38.90 11.92
N ASP A 242 -11.86 -38.74 12.72
CA ASP A 242 -12.44 -39.81 13.57
C ASP A 242 -13.15 -40.91 12.75
N GLU A 243 -13.44 -40.65 11.46
CA GLU A 243 -14.16 -41.57 10.61
C GLU A 243 -13.22 -42.66 10.04
N ALA A 244 -13.40 -43.88 10.56
CA ALA A 244 -12.63 -45.08 10.16
C ALA A 244 -12.75 -45.48 8.68
N GLU A 245 -13.62 -44.83 7.90
CA GLU A 245 -13.80 -45.09 6.46
C GLU A 245 -13.01 -44.11 5.57
N THR A 246 -12.56 -42.98 6.11
CA THR A 246 -11.79 -41.96 5.39
C THR A 246 -10.39 -41.76 5.96
N ASN A 247 -9.99 -42.56 6.96
CA ASN A 247 -8.70 -42.40 7.59
C ASN A 247 -7.58 -42.95 6.69
N CYS A 248 -6.58 -42.14 6.38
CA CYS A 248 -5.41 -42.58 5.63
C CYS A 248 -4.31 -43.15 6.56
N SER A 249 -4.68 -43.51 7.78
CA SER A 249 -3.80 -44.05 8.82
C SER A 249 -3.10 -45.36 8.42
N ASP A 250 -3.58 -46.02 7.37
CA ASP A 250 -3.00 -47.26 6.84
C ASP A 250 -1.65 -47.04 6.12
N ASP A 251 -1.31 -45.80 5.72
CA ASP A 251 0.07 -45.42 5.36
C ASP A 251 0.72 -44.51 6.42
N PRO A 252 1.32 -45.09 7.47
CA PRO A 252 1.86 -44.32 8.59
C PRO A 252 2.97 -43.33 8.19
N ARG A 253 3.65 -43.55 7.05
CA ARG A 253 4.76 -42.69 6.63
C ARG A 253 4.29 -41.32 6.13
N GLU A 254 3.10 -41.24 5.54
CA GLU A 254 2.54 -39.96 5.10
C GLU A 254 2.01 -39.17 6.30
N CYS A 255 1.36 -39.83 7.27
CA CYS A 255 0.81 -39.15 8.45
C CYS A 255 1.87 -38.67 9.45
N ASP A 256 3.02 -39.37 9.57
CA ASP A 256 4.10 -38.96 10.48
C ASP A 256 4.60 -37.53 10.17
N THR A 257 4.67 -37.18 8.89
CA THR A 257 5.16 -35.86 8.44
C THR A 257 4.18 -34.73 8.78
N TYR A 258 2.89 -35.05 8.93
CA TYR A 258 1.83 -34.11 9.25
C TYR A 258 1.43 -34.16 10.73
N SER A 259 2.19 -34.86 11.58
CA SER A 259 1.83 -35.06 12.99
C SER A 259 1.53 -33.76 13.76
N ALA A 260 2.14 -32.63 13.40
CA ALA A 260 1.84 -31.31 13.97
C ALA A 260 0.39 -30.83 13.73
N CYS A 261 -0.27 -31.30 12.66
CA CYS A 261 -1.66 -31.01 12.36
C CYS A 261 -2.64 -31.60 13.38
N VAL A 262 -2.21 -32.51 14.26
CA VAL A 262 -3.07 -32.99 15.36
C VAL A 262 -3.45 -31.85 16.30
N ASN A 263 -2.56 -30.86 16.47
CA ASN A 263 -2.83 -29.69 17.31
C ASN A 263 -4.01 -28.88 16.77
N LEU A 264 -4.21 -28.84 15.45
CA LEU A 264 -5.34 -28.17 14.83
C LEU A 264 -6.66 -28.83 15.22
N HIS A 265 -6.71 -30.16 15.24
CA HIS A 265 -7.90 -30.92 15.66
C HIS A 265 -8.22 -30.71 17.14
N ASP A 266 -7.20 -30.75 18.00
CA ASP A 266 -7.34 -30.47 19.44
C ASP A 266 -7.77 -29.01 19.71
N PHE A 267 -7.28 -28.07 18.89
CA PHE A 267 -7.64 -26.67 18.94
C PHE A 267 -9.08 -26.43 18.49
N GLU A 268 -9.53 -27.02 17.38
CA GLU A 268 -10.92 -26.90 16.91
C GLU A 268 -11.93 -27.50 17.92
N GLY A 269 -11.54 -28.58 18.60
CA GLY A 269 -12.31 -29.13 19.72
C GLY A 269 -12.45 -28.18 20.92
N THR A 270 -11.52 -27.25 21.10
CA THR A 270 -11.56 -26.21 22.15
C THR A 270 -12.20 -24.89 21.69
N VAL A 271 -12.15 -24.56 20.39
CA VAL A 271 -12.79 -23.38 19.78
C VAL A 271 -14.32 -23.43 19.86
N SER A 272 -14.94 -24.59 20.11
CA SER A 272 -16.37 -24.67 20.46
C SER A 272 -16.76 -23.90 21.75
N GLN A 273 -15.81 -23.27 22.45
CA GLN A 273 -16.06 -22.30 23.52
C GLN A 273 -15.35 -20.96 23.25
N VAL A 274 -15.47 -20.37 22.06
CA VAL A 274 -15.14 -18.94 21.93
C VAL A 274 -16.13 -18.17 22.83
N GLU A 275 -15.65 -17.76 24.00
CA GLU A 275 -16.43 -16.92 24.90
C GLU A 275 -16.87 -15.66 24.15
N ALA A 276 -18.13 -15.27 24.35
CA ALA A 276 -18.64 -14.03 23.75
C ALA A 276 -17.70 -12.88 24.12
N ALA A 277 -17.42 -11.99 23.16
CA ALA A 277 -16.51 -10.89 23.42
C ALA A 277 -17.07 -10.05 24.57
N THR A 278 -16.19 -9.63 25.46
CA THR A 278 -16.59 -8.75 26.55
C THR A 278 -17.04 -7.40 25.99
N SER A 279 -17.90 -6.70 26.73
CA SER A 279 -18.34 -5.35 26.35
C SER A 279 -17.15 -4.39 26.12
N ASP A 280 -16.05 -4.57 26.87
CA ASP A 280 -14.86 -3.73 26.78
C ASP A 280 -14.07 -4.00 25.49
N GLU A 281 -13.97 -5.26 25.07
CA GLU A 281 -13.33 -5.64 23.79
C GLU A 281 -14.11 -5.11 22.60
N ILE A 282 -15.44 -5.26 22.60
CA ILE A 282 -16.32 -4.71 21.55
C ILE A 282 -16.17 -3.19 21.48
N GLN A 283 -16.09 -2.51 22.63
CA GLN A 283 -15.90 -1.07 22.66
C GLN A 283 -14.52 -0.68 22.10
N ALA A 284 -13.47 -1.44 22.39
CA ALA A 284 -12.14 -1.20 21.86
C ALA A 284 -12.07 -1.36 20.33
N VAL A 285 -12.76 -2.37 19.78
CA VAL A 285 -12.90 -2.58 18.33
C VAL A 285 -13.65 -1.39 17.71
N ASN A 286 -14.79 -1.01 18.28
CA ASN A 286 -15.59 0.12 17.78
C ASN A 286 -14.79 1.43 17.79
N MET A 287 -13.99 1.67 18.83
CA MET A 287 -13.13 2.85 18.90
C MET A 287 -12.01 2.78 17.86
N ALA A 288 -11.29 1.66 17.75
CA ALA A 288 -10.20 1.52 16.79
C ALA A 288 -10.66 1.63 15.33
N CYS A 289 -11.85 1.11 15.04
CA CYS A 289 -12.46 1.09 13.71
C CYS A 289 -13.42 2.25 13.43
N ASP A 290 -13.48 3.24 14.32
CA ASP A 290 -14.21 4.47 14.06
C ASP A 290 -13.51 5.25 12.93
N LEU A 291 -14.27 5.81 11.98
CA LEU A 291 -13.73 6.49 10.81
C LEU A 291 -12.80 7.66 11.20
N ALA A 292 -13.13 8.40 12.27
CA ALA A 292 -12.27 9.49 12.73
C ALA A 292 -10.95 8.98 13.30
N ASN A 293 -10.95 7.82 13.97
CA ASN A 293 -9.73 7.20 14.47
C ASN A 293 -8.91 6.57 13.34
N ILE A 294 -9.54 5.98 12.32
CA ILE A 294 -8.82 5.50 11.14
C ILE A 294 -8.17 6.65 10.39
N HIS A 295 -8.87 7.76 10.17
CA HIS A 295 -8.27 8.95 9.54
C HIS A 295 -7.09 9.49 10.34
N LYS A 296 -7.18 9.44 11.68
CA LYS A 296 -6.15 9.99 12.57
C LYS A 296 -4.95 9.07 12.78
N TYR A 297 -5.16 7.76 12.81
CA TYR A 297 -4.17 6.76 13.24
C TYR A 297 -3.87 5.68 12.20
N GLY A 298 -4.54 5.70 11.04
CA GLY A 298 -4.47 4.64 10.03
C GLY A 298 -5.35 3.43 10.35
N THR A 299 -5.35 2.44 9.46
CA THR A 299 -6.16 1.21 9.58
C THR A 299 -5.56 0.16 10.51
N SER A 300 -4.26 0.22 10.79
CA SER A 300 -3.52 -0.83 11.50
C SER A 300 -4.08 -1.20 12.86
N GLN A 301 -4.56 -0.22 13.64
CA GLN A 301 -5.20 -0.50 14.93
C GLN A 301 -6.54 -1.21 14.77
N CYS A 302 -7.32 -0.83 13.77
CA CYS A 302 -8.57 -1.52 13.46
C CYS A 302 -8.29 -2.95 12.96
N GLU A 303 -7.36 -3.13 12.02
CA GLU A 303 -6.94 -4.44 11.51
C GLU A 303 -6.54 -5.40 12.62
N HIS A 304 -5.65 -4.97 13.51
CA HIS A 304 -5.19 -5.79 14.63
C HIS A 304 -6.32 -6.15 15.60
N LYS A 305 -7.25 -5.22 15.87
CA LYS A 305 -8.41 -5.51 16.74
C LYS A 305 -9.45 -6.41 16.05
N CYS A 306 -9.52 -6.37 14.73
CA CYS A 306 -10.43 -7.18 13.94
C CYS A 306 -9.89 -8.56 13.58
N GLU A 307 -8.57 -8.78 13.76
CA GLU A 307 -7.88 -10.03 13.44
C GLU A 307 -8.63 -11.30 13.87
N PRO A 308 -9.17 -11.40 15.10
CA PRO A 308 -9.86 -12.61 15.54
C PRO A 308 -11.13 -12.94 14.75
N ARG A 309 -11.73 -11.95 14.06
CA ARG A 309 -13.00 -12.07 13.33
C ARG A 309 -12.89 -11.67 11.86
N LEU A 310 -11.68 -11.63 11.28
CA LEU A 310 -11.50 -11.25 9.88
C LEU A 310 -12.30 -12.13 8.90
N CYS A 311 -12.48 -13.43 9.21
CA CYS A 311 -13.28 -14.35 8.39
C CYS A 311 -14.74 -13.90 8.21
N CYS A 312 -15.28 -13.10 9.14
CA CYS A 312 -16.65 -12.59 9.08
C CYS A 312 -16.87 -11.59 7.94
N PHE A 313 -15.80 -10.96 7.46
CA PHE A 313 -15.87 -9.82 6.56
C PHE A 313 -15.28 -10.13 5.19
N ALA A 314 -14.65 -11.28 4.98
CA ALA A 314 -14.13 -11.63 3.65
C ALA A 314 -15.26 -11.97 2.67
N GLU A 315 -15.82 -10.97 1.96
CA GLU A 315 -16.99 -11.13 1.07
C GLU A 315 -16.75 -12.10 -0.09
N LEU A 316 -15.49 -12.26 -0.50
CA LEU A 316 -15.08 -13.12 -1.62
C LEU A 316 -14.31 -14.37 -1.17
N SER A 317 -14.09 -14.55 0.14
CA SER A 317 -13.41 -15.75 0.61
C SER A 317 -14.40 -16.91 0.69
N PRO A 318 -14.07 -18.10 0.15
CA PRO A 318 -14.83 -19.31 0.41
C PRO A 318 -14.87 -19.66 1.91
N HIS A 319 -14.01 -19.04 2.72
CA HIS A 319 -13.92 -19.18 4.17
C HIS A 319 -14.68 -18.09 4.93
N ASN A 320 -15.69 -17.47 4.31
CA ASN A 320 -16.56 -16.54 5.03
C ASN A 320 -17.35 -17.25 6.12
N CYS A 321 -17.02 -16.99 7.38
CA CYS A 321 -17.62 -17.64 8.54
C CYS A 321 -18.94 -16.98 9.01
N TYR A 322 -19.40 -15.91 8.35
CA TYR A 322 -20.57 -15.13 8.80
C TYR A 322 -21.88 -15.93 8.82
N ASN A 323 -22.06 -16.85 7.87
CA ASN A 323 -23.28 -17.66 7.80
C ASN A 323 -23.36 -18.71 8.91
N GLU A 324 -22.21 -19.20 9.36
CA GLU A 324 -22.10 -20.23 10.39
C GLU A 324 -22.15 -19.60 11.78
N GLU A 325 -21.46 -18.47 11.96
CA GLU A 325 -21.25 -17.82 13.27
C GLU A 325 -21.79 -16.39 13.31
N LYS A 326 -23.01 -16.18 12.81
CA LYS A 326 -23.59 -14.84 12.63
C LYS A 326 -23.55 -13.96 13.88
N SER A 327 -24.00 -14.48 15.03
CA SER A 327 -24.03 -13.68 16.26
C SER A 327 -22.65 -13.28 16.74
N TRP A 328 -21.65 -14.14 16.52
CA TRP A 328 -20.25 -13.84 16.81
C TRP A 328 -19.73 -12.80 15.82
N CYS A 329 -20.01 -12.93 14.53
CA CYS A 329 -19.60 -11.90 13.57
C CYS A 329 -20.25 -10.53 13.79
N ASP A 330 -21.52 -10.50 14.21
CA ASP A 330 -22.28 -9.27 14.40
C ASP A 330 -21.72 -8.37 15.51
N GLU A 331 -21.03 -8.92 16.53
CA GLU A 331 -20.44 -8.07 17.59
C GLU A 331 -19.24 -7.25 17.10
N TYR A 332 -18.63 -7.61 15.95
CA TYR A 332 -17.46 -6.94 15.37
C TYR A 332 -17.82 -6.17 14.09
N VAL A 333 -19.10 -5.79 13.90
CA VAL A 333 -19.58 -5.16 12.67
C VAL A 333 -18.79 -3.91 12.25
N ALA A 334 -18.15 -3.19 13.18
CA ALA A 334 -17.29 -2.04 12.88
C ALA A 334 -16.09 -2.40 11.98
N CYS A 335 -15.60 -3.64 12.03
CA CYS A 335 -14.50 -4.13 11.20
C CYS A 335 -14.82 -4.15 9.70
N LYS A 336 -16.09 -4.06 9.30
CA LYS A 336 -16.50 -3.97 7.88
C LYS A 336 -15.86 -2.79 7.15
N ILE A 337 -15.48 -1.73 7.88
CA ILE A 337 -14.83 -0.55 7.32
C ILE A 337 -13.52 -0.91 6.60
N LEU A 338 -12.81 -1.95 7.04
CA LEU A 338 -11.55 -2.37 6.43
C LEU A 338 -11.73 -2.79 4.97
N ASN A 339 -12.82 -3.49 4.65
CA ASN A 339 -13.12 -3.85 3.26
C ASN A 339 -13.45 -2.64 2.40
N THR A 340 -14.15 -1.65 2.97
CA THR A 340 -14.54 -0.44 2.22
C THR A 340 -13.36 0.47 1.91
N LEU A 341 -12.27 0.34 2.66
CA LEU A 341 -11.05 1.12 2.48
C LEU A 341 -10.03 0.44 1.55
N THR A 342 -10.20 -0.86 1.23
CA THR A 342 -9.31 -1.53 0.28
C THR A 342 -9.55 -1.01 -1.16
N PRO A 343 -8.52 -0.53 -1.88
CA PRO A 343 -8.66 0.07 -3.22
C PRO A 343 -9.23 -0.86 -4.31
N ASN A 344 -9.31 -2.16 -4.05
CA ASN A 344 -9.63 -3.17 -5.06
C ASN A 344 -11.13 -3.30 -5.38
N ASN A 345 -12.00 -2.51 -4.73
CA ASN A 345 -13.43 -2.53 -5.00
C ASN A 345 -13.85 -1.35 -5.88
N GLU A 346 -13.47 -1.40 -7.17
CA GLU A 346 -13.78 -0.38 -8.19
C GLU A 346 -15.30 -0.10 -8.37
N ASN A 347 -16.16 -0.88 -7.71
CA ASN A 347 -17.63 -0.71 -7.76
C ASN A 347 -18.28 -0.40 -6.40
N ALA A 348 -17.53 -0.35 -5.29
CA ALA A 348 -18.10 0.00 -4.00
C ALA A 348 -17.96 1.51 -3.77
N THR A 349 -19.03 2.25 -4.06
CA THR A 349 -19.21 3.57 -3.45
C THR A 349 -19.25 3.35 -1.93
N PRO A 350 -18.33 3.90 -1.12
CA PRO A 350 -18.39 3.72 0.32
C PRO A 350 -19.77 4.17 0.83
N PRO A 351 -20.40 3.46 1.78
CA PRO A 351 -21.63 3.94 2.39
C PRO A 351 -21.32 5.22 3.14
N ILE A 352 -21.56 6.35 2.47
CA ILE A 352 -21.36 7.67 3.04
C ILE A 352 -22.34 7.80 4.21
N PRO A 353 -21.89 8.21 5.41
CA PRO A 353 -22.78 8.43 6.54
C PRO A 353 -23.93 9.33 6.09
N ILE A 354 -25.17 8.89 6.33
CA ILE A 354 -26.40 9.56 5.91
C ILE A 354 -26.51 11.00 6.50
N ASN A 355 -25.55 11.42 7.34
CA ASN A 355 -25.54 12.71 7.99
C ASN A 355 -24.23 13.52 7.91
N LEU A 356 -23.33 13.18 6.97
CA LEU A 356 -22.05 13.89 6.82
C LEU A 356 -22.21 15.40 6.55
N GLN A 357 -23.29 15.77 5.87
CA GLN A 357 -23.58 17.17 5.56
C GLN A 357 -23.97 17.98 6.81
N GLU A 358 -24.76 17.43 7.74
CA GLU A 358 -25.12 18.12 9.00
C GLU A 358 -23.89 18.30 9.91
N GLU A 359 -22.99 17.30 9.94
CA GLU A 359 -21.74 17.40 10.69
C GLU A 359 -20.80 18.44 10.10
N LEU A 360 -20.62 18.44 8.78
CA LEU A 360 -19.82 19.46 8.11
C LEU A 360 -20.41 20.87 8.29
N GLU A 361 -21.74 21.03 8.29
CA GLU A 361 -22.39 22.31 8.62
C GLU A 361 -22.12 22.74 10.08
N LEU A 362 -22.02 21.78 11.01
CA LEU A 362 -21.66 22.04 12.39
C LEU A 362 -20.18 22.46 12.53
N PHE A 363 -19.26 21.76 11.86
CA PHE A 363 -17.82 22.05 11.90
C PHE A 363 -17.42 23.27 11.07
N CYS A 364 -18.17 23.61 10.02
CA CYS A 364 -17.86 24.72 9.12
C CYS A 364 -18.72 25.97 9.32
N ASN A 365 -19.11 26.21 10.57
CA ASN A 365 -19.66 27.50 10.99
C ASN A 365 -18.54 28.54 11.25
N GLU A 366 -18.89 29.80 11.57
CA GLU A 366 -17.91 30.87 11.80
C GLU A 366 -16.87 30.56 12.90
N GLU A 367 -17.26 29.83 13.95
CA GLU A 367 -16.37 29.42 15.04
C GLU A 367 -15.42 28.31 14.57
N GLY A 368 -15.94 27.34 13.85
CA GLY A 368 -15.18 26.23 13.26
C GLY A 368 -14.18 26.64 12.18
N LEU A 369 -14.49 27.71 11.44
CA LEU A 369 -13.55 28.38 10.53
C LEU A 369 -12.45 29.12 11.30
N ALA A 370 -12.77 29.73 12.44
CA ALA A 370 -11.81 30.51 13.23
C ALA A 370 -10.85 29.63 14.04
N ASN A 371 -11.29 28.44 14.46
CA ASN A 371 -10.50 27.52 15.28
C ASN A 371 -9.76 26.43 14.46
N GLY A 372 -10.07 26.29 13.17
CA GLY A 372 -9.43 25.32 12.27
C GLY A 372 -10.15 23.95 12.18
N ASP A 373 -11.23 23.74 12.91
CA ASP A 373 -11.99 22.49 12.90
C ASP A 373 -12.59 22.20 11.51
N CYS A 374 -13.06 23.26 10.83
CA CYS A 374 -13.55 23.14 9.47
C CYS A 374 -12.46 22.69 8.50
N LEU A 375 -11.23 23.20 8.65
CA LEU A 375 -10.11 22.79 7.80
C LEU A 375 -9.77 21.31 8.01
N ALA A 376 -9.67 20.87 9.27
CA ALA A 376 -9.38 19.49 9.61
C ALA A 376 -10.47 18.51 9.11
N ALA A 377 -11.74 18.90 9.16
CA ALA A 377 -12.85 18.10 8.62
C ALA A 377 -12.83 18.01 7.08
N CYS A 378 -12.29 19.03 6.42
CA CYS A 378 -12.28 19.17 4.97
C CYS A 378 -11.01 18.64 4.29
N GLU A 379 -9.88 18.57 5.01
CA GLU A 379 -8.56 18.15 4.52
C GLU A 379 -8.56 16.77 3.84
N PRO A 380 -9.25 15.72 4.34
CA PRO A 380 -9.25 14.41 3.67
C PRO A 380 -9.89 14.41 2.27
N ASN A 381 -10.66 15.46 1.94
CA ASN A 381 -11.34 15.61 0.66
C ASN A 381 -10.84 16.85 -0.11
N GLU A 382 -9.63 17.33 0.18
CA GLU A 382 -9.04 18.45 -0.55
C GLU A 382 -8.90 18.17 -2.05
N CYS A 383 -8.64 16.90 -2.41
CA CYS A 383 -8.50 16.45 -3.80
C CYS A 383 -9.76 16.70 -4.65
N CYS A 384 -10.93 16.86 -4.01
CA CYS A 384 -12.17 17.21 -4.71
C CYS A 384 -12.14 18.63 -5.30
N TYR A 385 -11.22 19.49 -4.83
CA TYR A 385 -11.11 20.89 -5.20
C TYR A 385 -9.82 21.24 -5.93
N VAL A 386 -8.91 20.28 -6.07
CA VAL A 386 -7.70 20.43 -6.88
C VAL A 386 -8.07 20.30 -8.36
N HIS A 387 -7.49 21.14 -9.21
CA HIS A 387 -7.65 21.07 -10.67
C HIS A 387 -6.62 20.14 -11.32
N GLY A 388 -6.98 19.53 -12.45
CA GLY A 388 -6.08 18.69 -13.26
C GLY A 388 -5.96 17.26 -12.75
N ALA A 389 -4.82 16.61 -13.03
CA ALA A 389 -4.61 15.19 -12.78
C ALA A 389 -4.62 14.79 -11.29
N LYS A 390 -4.52 15.76 -10.37
CA LYS A 390 -4.60 15.54 -8.92
C LYS A 390 -6.03 15.64 -8.37
N SER A 391 -7.00 15.95 -9.24
CA SER A 391 -8.40 15.95 -8.85
C SER A 391 -8.88 14.52 -8.65
N CYS A 392 -9.46 14.22 -7.49
CA CYS A 392 -10.18 12.96 -7.29
C CYS A 392 -11.66 13.07 -7.68
N TYR A 393 -12.09 14.21 -8.24
CA TYR A 393 -13.50 14.49 -8.52
C TYR A 393 -14.09 13.50 -9.53
N GLU A 394 -13.34 13.18 -10.59
CA GLU A 394 -13.74 12.21 -11.60
C GLU A 394 -13.76 10.80 -10.97
N GLY A 395 -14.95 10.20 -10.89
CA GLY A 395 -15.18 8.92 -10.21
C GLY A 395 -15.59 9.01 -8.73
N ASN A 396 -15.55 10.20 -8.11
CA ASN A 396 -16.01 10.43 -6.72
C ASN A 396 -17.01 11.58 -6.61
N GLU A 397 -17.80 11.85 -7.66
CA GLU A 397 -18.66 13.04 -7.75
C GLU A 397 -19.67 13.11 -6.58
N VAL A 398 -20.19 11.96 -6.16
CA VAL A 398 -21.14 11.86 -5.05
C VAL A 398 -20.47 12.29 -3.74
N VAL A 399 -19.27 11.79 -3.45
CA VAL A 399 -18.50 12.15 -2.25
C VAL A 399 -18.15 13.63 -2.30
N CYS A 400 -17.54 14.09 -3.39
CA CYS A 400 -17.14 15.49 -3.56
C CYS A 400 -18.33 16.48 -3.55
N SER A 401 -19.53 16.04 -3.89
CA SER A 401 -20.74 16.88 -3.78
C SER A 401 -21.22 17.10 -2.35
N GLN A 402 -20.85 16.24 -1.40
CA GLN A 402 -21.23 16.40 0.02
C GLN A 402 -20.30 17.37 0.74
N PHE A 403 -19.06 17.51 0.27
CA PHE A 403 -18.09 18.43 0.86
C PHE A 403 -18.23 19.87 0.35
N GLN A 404 -19.27 20.25 -0.40
CA GLN A 404 -19.33 21.57 -1.06
C GLN A 404 -19.12 22.77 -0.13
N ILE A 405 -19.42 22.63 1.17
CA ILE A 405 -19.14 23.66 2.18
C ILE A 405 -17.64 23.95 2.32
N CYS A 406 -16.79 22.95 2.09
CA CYS A 406 -15.32 23.02 2.12
C CYS A 406 -14.73 23.73 0.91
N LYS A 407 -15.48 23.89 -0.19
CA LYS A 407 -14.99 24.47 -1.44
C LYS A 407 -14.29 25.81 -1.23
N ASN A 408 -14.89 26.66 -0.39
CA ASN A 408 -14.36 28.01 -0.14
C ASN A 408 -13.03 28.01 0.61
N LEU A 409 -12.69 26.96 1.37
CA LEU A 409 -11.40 26.86 2.06
C LEU A 409 -10.26 26.70 1.06
N PHE A 410 -10.43 25.83 0.08
CA PHE A 410 -9.37 25.49 -0.87
C PHE A 410 -9.31 26.40 -2.09
N THR A 411 -10.42 27.05 -2.46
CA THR A 411 -10.41 28.05 -3.56
C THR A 411 -9.92 29.43 -3.15
N ALA A 412 -9.80 29.71 -1.84
CA ALA A 412 -9.43 31.03 -1.32
C ALA A 412 -7.94 31.17 -0.95
N ILE A 413 -7.13 30.13 -1.18
CA ILE A 413 -5.69 30.14 -0.93
C ILE A 413 -4.98 30.48 -2.26
N PRO A 414 -4.62 31.76 -2.49
CA PRO A 414 -4.02 32.24 -3.72
C PRO A 414 -2.63 31.69 -3.95
#